data_AF-A0A1H8NT33-F1
#
_entry.id   AF-A0A1H8NT33-F1
#
_cell.length_a   1.000
_cell.length_b   1.000
_cell.length_c   1.000
_cell.angle_alpha   90.00
_cell.angle_beta   90.00
_cell.angle_gamma   90.00
#
_symmetry.space_group_name_H-M   'P 1'
#
loop_
_entity.id
_entity.type
_entity.pdbx_description
1 polymer ?
#
loop_
_entity_poly.entity_id
_entity_poly.type
_entity_poly.pdbx_seq_one_letter_code
_entity_poly.pdbx_strand_id
1 'polypeptide(L)'
;MSVALQPAAEIPLRCGAHAVTLRASLRAAVALEALPGGIASLWDGVARQTLTALHAVIRAAATDKADAESLLTHAAHLPLVQFLGPAQAACLALLSVVLDTAQGEASASTGPRIPLRQFLTDLFSLATSWLHWPPSEVWNASLAEIAAALDAQSDRELRLAGITPETRADKAEQRQANIAAGLDPDFDLAAFEALQARLGV
;
A
#
# COMPACT_ATOMS: atom_id res chain seq x y z
N MET A 1 -12.72 -8.63 -8.45
CA MET A 1 -11.87 -8.73 -9.67
C MET A 1 -10.44 -8.64 -9.20
N SER A 2 -9.61 -9.68 -9.41
CA SER A 2 -8.23 -9.68 -8.92
C SER A 2 -7.40 -8.66 -9.70
N VAL A 3 -6.96 -7.60 -9.04
CA VAL A 3 -5.90 -6.75 -9.58
C VAL A 3 -4.67 -7.63 -9.75
N ALA A 4 -4.10 -7.63 -10.96
CA ALA A 4 -2.87 -8.37 -11.21
C ALA A 4 -1.77 -7.78 -10.31
N LEU A 5 -1.15 -8.62 -9.49
CA LEU A 5 0.03 -8.25 -8.71
C LEU A 5 1.07 -7.66 -9.68
N GLN A 6 1.40 -6.38 -9.51
CA GLN A 6 2.43 -5.72 -10.30
C GLN A 6 3.66 -5.46 -9.42
N PRO A 7 4.87 -5.67 -9.96
CA PRO A 7 6.08 -5.30 -9.26
C PRO A 7 6.13 -3.80 -9.03
N ALA A 8 6.97 -3.36 -8.09
CA ALA A 8 7.18 -1.93 -7.82
C ALA A 8 7.38 -1.14 -9.12
N ALA A 9 6.43 -0.26 -9.43
CA ALA A 9 6.37 0.42 -10.71
C ALA A 9 7.63 1.25 -10.95
N GLU A 10 8.21 1.09 -12.13
CA GLU A 10 9.38 1.83 -12.59
C GLU A 10 8.97 2.83 -13.65
N ILE A 11 9.15 4.11 -13.35
CA ILE A 11 8.73 5.22 -14.18
C ILE A 11 10.00 5.89 -14.71
N PRO A 12 10.33 5.74 -16.00
CA PRO A 12 11.49 6.38 -16.58
C PRO A 12 11.21 7.87 -16.79
N LEU A 13 12.10 8.72 -16.30
CA LEU A 13 12.14 10.14 -16.59
C LEU A 13 13.37 10.44 -17.45
N ARG A 14 13.17 11.13 -18.58
CA ARG A 14 14.23 11.49 -19.51
C ARG A 14 14.27 13.00 -19.72
N CYS A 15 15.46 13.56 -19.71
CA CYS A 15 15.72 14.96 -20.02
C CYS A 15 16.98 15.04 -20.89
N GLY A 16 16.80 15.24 -22.20
CA GLY A 16 17.90 15.21 -23.16
C GLY A 16 18.61 13.85 -23.18
N ALA A 17 19.92 13.87 -22.96
CA ALA A 17 20.76 12.67 -22.90
C ALA A 17 20.75 11.96 -21.53
N HIS A 18 20.16 12.58 -20.50
CA HIS A 18 20.11 12.03 -19.15
C HIS A 18 18.77 11.36 -18.87
N ALA A 19 18.82 10.24 -18.16
CA ALA A 19 17.66 9.48 -17.76
C ALA A 19 17.80 9.05 -16.30
N VAL A 20 16.68 8.98 -15.59
CA VAL A 20 16.59 8.38 -14.26
C VAL A 20 15.34 7.52 -14.19
N THR A 21 15.43 6.38 -13.52
CA THR A 21 14.27 5.53 -13.25
C THR A 21 13.78 5.80 -11.83
N LEU A 22 12.52 6.21 -11.72
CA LEU A 22 11.85 6.42 -10.43
C LEU A 22 11.10 5.15 -10.05
N ARG A 23 11.28 4.64 -8.83
CA ARG A 23 10.62 3.41 -8.35
C ARG A 23 9.67 3.71 -7.20
N ALA A 24 8.42 3.27 -7.35
CA ALA A 24 7.38 3.34 -6.32
C ALA A 24 7.57 2.24 -5.24
N SER A 25 8.65 2.34 -4.48
CA SER A 25 9.00 1.41 -3.40
C SER A 25 8.57 1.92 -2.01
N LEU A 26 8.54 1.04 -1.01
CA LEU A 26 8.31 1.42 0.39
C LEU A 26 9.33 2.45 0.86
N ARG A 27 10.60 2.33 0.43
CA ARG A 27 11.64 3.32 0.74
C ARG A 27 11.27 4.70 0.20
N ALA A 28 10.81 4.76 -1.05
CA ALA A 28 10.38 6.02 -1.65
C ALA A 28 9.19 6.61 -0.90
N ALA A 29 8.18 5.80 -0.57
CA ALA A 29 7.01 6.25 0.19
C ALA A 29 7.38 6.86 1.56
N VAL A 30 8.25 6.18 2.31
CA VAL A 30 8.74 6.67 3.61
C VAL A 30 9.57 7.95 3.45
N ALA A 31 10.44 8.02 2.44
CA ALA A 31 11.24 9.22 2.18
C ALA A 31 10.37 10.42 1.80
N LEU A 32 9.33 10.20 0.98
CA LEU A 32 8.38 11.24 0.59
C LEU A 32 7.56 11.74 1.79
N GLU A 33 7.12 10.84 2.67
CA GLU A 33 6.37 11.21 3.89
C GLU A 33 7.28 11.84 4.98
N ALA A 34 8.59 11.69 4.87
CA ALA A 34 9.55 12.37 5.73
C ALA A 34 9.80 13.84 5.34
N LEU A 35 9.38 14.26 4.14
CA LEU A 35 9.56 15.63 3.66
C LEU A 35 8.59 16.62 4.33
N PRO A 36 8.92 17.93 4.35
CA PRO A 36 8.07 18.96 4.94
C PRO A 36 6.66 18.97 4.33
N GLY A 37 5.64 18.75 5.16
CA GLY A 37 4.23 18.68 4.73
C GLY A 37 3.80 17.33 4.16
N GLY A 38 4.69 16.32 4.16
CA GLY A 38 4.40 14.94 3.74
C GLY A 38 3.98 14.80 2.28
N ILE A 39 3.42 13.64 1.95
CA ILE A 39 3.02 13.31 0.57
C ILE A 39 1.94 14.27 0.04
N ALA A 40 1.02 14.73 0.88
CA ALA A 40 -0.05 15.64 0.47
C ALA A 40 0.49 17.00 -0.03
N SER A 41 1.48 17.57 0.65
CA SER A 41 2.16 18.80 0.23
C SER A 41 2.91 18.61 -1.09
N LEU A 42 3.55 17.45 -1.26
CA LEU A 42 4.25 17.11 -2.50
C LEU A 42 3.29 16.97 -3.67
N TRP A 43 2.11 16.38 -3.47
CA TRP A 43 1.09 16.26 -4.49
C TRP A 43 0.67 17.64 -5.03
N ASP A 44 0.30 18.57 -4.15
CA ASP A 44 -0.08 19.94 -4.55
C ASP A 44 1.12 20.67 -5.19
N GLY A 45 2.31 20.53 -4.62
CA GLY A 45 3.54 21.12 -5.16
C GLY A 45 3.90 20.64 -6.56
N VAL A 46 3.74 19.34 -6.85
CA VAL A 46 3.94 18.76 -8.18
C VAL A 46 2.83 19.18 -9.13
N ALA A 47 1.56 19.21 -8.68
CA ALA A 47 0.44 19.69 -9.48
C ALA A 47 0.63 21.15 -9.94
N ARG A 48 1.22 22.00 -9.07
CA ARG A 48 1.60 23.38 -9.37
C ARG A 48 2.94 23.54 -10.09
N GLN A 49 3.60 22.44 -10.47
CA GLN A 49 4.90 22.43 -11.14
C GLN A 49 6.01 23.16 -10.37
N THR A 50 5.98 23.11 -9.04
CA THR A 50 7.05 23.71 -8.22
C THR A 50 8.33 22.89 -8.36
N LEU A 51 9.44 23.54 -8.72
CA LEU A 51 10.73 22.87 -8.91
C LEU A 51 11.23 22.17 -7.66
N THR A 52 10.97 22.76 -6.49
CA THR A 52 11.33 22.17 -5.19
C THR A 52 10.63 20.83 -4.96
N ALA A 53 9.32 20.73 -5.23
CA ALA A 53 8.59 19.48 -5.09
C ALA A 53 9.04 18.44 -6.12
N LEU A 54 9.21 18.84 -7.39
CA LEU A 54 9.69 17.95 -8.45
C LEU A 54 11.08 17.37 -8.11
N HIS A 55 12.02 18.21 -7.69
CA HIS A 55 13.37 17.78 -7.30
C HIS A 55 13.33 16.86 -6.08
N ALA A 56 12.49 17.17 -5.09
CA ALA A 56 12.35 16.35 -3.89
C ALA A 56 11.82 14.95 -4.21
N VAL A 57 10.78 14.85 -5.06
CA VAL A 57 10.22 13.56 -5.49
C VAL A 57 11.24 12.77 -6.31
N ILE A 58 11.90 13.39 -7.29
CA ILE A 58 12.91 12.74 -8.13
C ILE A 58 14.04 12.16 -7.26
N ARG A 59 14.56 12.92 -6.30
CA ARG A 59 15.63 12.46 -5.39
C ARG A 59 15.18 11.34 -4.45
N ALA A 60 13.94 11.40 -3.95
CA ALA A 60 13.43 10.43 -3.00
C ALA A 60 13.10 9.08 -3.66
N ALA A 61 12.67 9.10 -4.92
CA ALA A 61 12.21 7.93 -5.63
C ALA A 61 13.18 7.36 -6.67
N ALA A 62 14.28 8.05 -6.97
CA ALA A 62 15.27 7.56 -7.90
C ALA A 62 15.92 6.25 -7.43
N THR A 63 16.05 5.32 -8.38
CA THR A 63 16.77 4.04 -8.20
C THR A 63 18.28 4.27 -8.01
N ASP A 64 18.86 5.18 -8.79
CA ASP A 64 20.24 5.65 -8.64
C ASP A 64 20.28 7.16 -8.34
N LYS A 65 20.94 7.51 -7.23
CA LYS A 65 21.13 8.89 -6.80
C LYS A 65 22.05 9.67 -7.75
N ALA A 66 23.08 9.03 -8.32
CA ALA A 66 24.01 9.68 -9.24
C ALA A 66 23.32 10.11 -10.54
N ASP A 67 22.45 9.25 -11.08
CA ASP A 67 21.64 9.55 -12.25
C ASP A 67 20.64 10.66 -11.98
N ALA A 68 20.00 10.66 -10.81
CA ALA A 68 19.09 11.72 -10.38
C ALA A 68 19.79 13.09 -10.33
N GLU A 69 20.94 13.19 -9.67
CA GLU A 69 21.68 14.46 -9.59
C GLU A 69 22.23 14.88 -10.96
N SER A 70 22.68 13.94 -11.79
CA SER A 70 23.14 14.23 -13.16
C SER A 70 22.01 14.81 -14.01
N LEU A 71 20.81 14.21 -13.94
CA LEU A 71 19.63 14.69 -14.65
C LEU A 71 19.19 16.07 -14.16
N LEU A 72 19.15 16.30 -12.83
CA LEU A 72 18.75 17.58 -12.25
C LEU A 72 19.77 18.69 -12.56
N THR A 73 21.06 18.37 -12.57
CA THR A 73 22.13 19.29 -12.95
C THR A 73 22.01 19.68 -14.44
N HIS A 74 21.75 18.70 -15.31
CA HIS A 74 21.51 18.97 -16.72
C HIS A 74 20.24 19.81 -16.95
N ALA A 75 19.15 19.48 -16.25
CA ALA A 75 17.88 20.20 -16.35
C ALA A 75 18.01 21.68 -15.94
N ALA A 76 18.93 22.02 -15.04
CA ALA A 76 19.20 23.40 -14.64
C ALA A 76 19.75 24.28 -15.79
N HIS A 77 20.28 23.67 -16.84
CA HIS A 77 20.81 24.36 -18.03
C HIS A 77 19.85 24.36 -19.22
N LEU A 78 18.67 23.75 -19.08
CA LEU A 78 17.67 23.66 -20.15
C LEU A 78 16.51 24.65 -19.94
N PRO A 79 15.79 25.01 -21.03
CA PRO A 79 14.54 25.74 -20.90
C PRO A 79 13.54 24.94 -20.05
N LEU A 80 12.97 25.56 -19.02
CA LEU A 80 12.05 24.90 -18.07
C LEU A 80 10.90 24.17 -18.75
N VAL A 81 10.39 24.69 -19.87
CA VAL A 81 9.30 24.07 -20.65
C VAL A 81 9.63 22.65 -21.12
N GLN A 82 10.90 22.33 -21.34
CA GLN A 82 11.36 21.01 -21.78
C GLN A 82 11.46 20.01 -20.62
N PHE A 83 11.52 20.49 -19.38
CA PHE A 83 11.68 19.66 -18.19
C PHE A 83 10.37 19.51 -17.40
N LEU A 84 9.63 20.61 -17.20
CA LEU A 84 8.49 20.65 -16.28
C LEU A 84 7.39 19.64 -16.64
N GLY A 85 7.00 19.55 -17.92
CA GLY A 85 5.95 18.63 -18.36
C GLY A 85 6.30 17.16 -18.09
N PRO A 86 7.42 16.65 -18.64
CA PRO A 86 7.86 15.27 -18.38
C PRO A 86 8.11 14.98 -16.89
N ALA A 87 8.75 15.90 -16.16
CA ALA A 87 9.03 15.72 -14.74
C ALA A 87 7.75 15.66 -13.91
N GLN A 88 6.79 16.54 -14.18
CA GLN A 88 5.48 16.54 -13.51
C GLN A 88 4.72 15.23 -13.78
N ALA A 89 4.65 14.81 -15.04
CA ALA A 89 3.96 13.58 -15.42
C ALA A 89 4.56 12.36 -14.70
N ALA A 90 5.90 12.25 -14.69
CA ALA A 90 6.60 11.16 -13.99
C ALA A 90 6.37 11.19 -12.48
N CYS A 91 6.44 12.37 -11.86
CA CYS A 91 6.22 12.51 -10.41
C CYS A 91 4.77 12.20 -10.02
N LEU A 92 3.78 12.68 -10.76
CA LEU A 92 2.36 12.39 -10.49
C LEU A 92 2.06 10.90 -10.67
N ALA A 93 2.57 10.28 -11.73
CA ALA A 93 2.42 8.83 -11.95
C ALA A 93 3.01 8.02 -10.78
N LEU A 94 4.14 8.47 -10.22
CA LEU A 94 4.73 7.81 -9.08
C LEU A 94 3.89 7.96 -7.82
N LEU A 95 3.46 9.19 -7.53
CA LEU A 95 2.63 9.48 -6.36
C LEU A 95 1.28 8.74 -6.45
N SER A 96 0.68 8.62 -7.64
CA SER A 96 -0.54 7.84 -7.81
C SER A 96 -0.31 6.37 -7.47
N VAL A 97 0.79 5.75 -7.92
CA VAL A 97 1.07 4.35 -7.60
C VAL A 97 1.32 4.15 -6.10
N VAL A 98 2.02 5.09 -5.44
CA VAL A 98 2.26 5.02 -4.00
C VAL A 98 0.98 5.14 -3.18
N LEU A 99 -0.01 5.90 -3.68
CA LEU A 99 -1.28 6.16 -2.99
C LEU A 99 -2.41 5.19 -3.38
N ASP A 100 -2.30 4.48 -4.51
CA ASP A 100 -3.34 3.56 -5.03
C ASP A 100 -3.36 2.19 -4.30
N THR A 101 -3.05 2.17 -3.00
CA THR A 101 -2.97 0.93 -2.20
C THR A 101 -4.32 0.32 -1.86
N ALA A 102 -5.42 0.80 -2.44
CA ALA A 102 -6.78 0.39 -2.08
C ALA A 102 -7.67 0.24 -3.32
N GLN A 103 -7.46 -0.84 -4.08
CA GLN A 103 -8.45 -1.34 -5.04
C GLN A 103 -9.32 -2.40 -4.36
N GLY A 104 -9.94 -2.01 -3.26
CA GLY A 104 -11.06 -2.70 -2.63
C GLY A 104 -12.04 -1.60 -2.24
N GLU A 105 -13.33 -1.76 -2.55
CA GLU A 105 -14.37 -0.80 -2.16
C GLU A 105 -14.12 -0.39 -0.71
N ALA A 106 -13.78 0.89 -0.50
CA ALA A 106 -13.60 1.44 0.82
C ALA A 106 -14.98 1.43 1.50
N SER A 107 -15.35 0.28 2.05
CA SER A 107 -16.36 0.24 3.10
C SER A 107 -15.87 1.24 4.13
N ALA A 108 -16.71 2.24 4.42
CA ALA A 108 -16.38 3.31 5.34
C ALA A 108 -15.97 2.70 6.69
N SER A 109 -14.66 2.52 6.86
CA SER A 109 -14.10 1.94 8.07
C SER A 109 -14.27 3.00 9.14
N THR A 110 -15.12 2.72 10.11
CA THR A 110 -15.25 3.47 11.37
C THR A 110 -14.02 3.27 12.27
N GLY A 111 -12.92 2.74 11.73
CA GLY A 111 -11.68 2.53 12.44
C GLY A 111 -10.96 3.85 12.78
N PRO A 112 -10.06 3.82 13.78
CA PRO A 112 -9.23 4.97 14.11
C PRO A 112 -8.38 5.38 12.91
N ARG A 113 -8.35 6.69 12.62
CA ARG A 113 -7.49 7.25 11.57
C ARG A 113 -6.04 7.17 12.04
N ILE A 114 -5.26 6.28 11.44
CA ILE A 114 -3.84 6.11 11.72
C ILE A 114 -3.03 7.06 10.82
N PRO A 115 -2.00 7.76 11.32
CA PRO A 115 -1.15 8.59 10.49
C PRO A 115 -0.37 7.73 9.48
N LEU A 116 -0.19 8.24 8.25
CA LEU A 116 0.44 7.49 7.14
C LEU A 116 1.83 6.97 7.50
N ARG A 117 2.64 7.77 8.21
CA ARG A 117 3.95 7.34 8.70
C ARG A 117 3.88 6.09 9.59
N GLN A 118 2.88 6.02 10.47
CA GLN A 118 2.69 4.85 11.33
C GLN A 118 2.29 3.64 10.47
N PHE A 119 1.37 3.82 9.53
CA PHE A 119 0.98 2.76 8.58
C PHE A 119 2.18 2.19 7.79
N LEU A 120 3.05 3.04 7.25
CA LEU A 120 4.26 2.60 6.55
C LEU A 120 5.24 1.86 7.48
N THR A 121 5.33 2.29 8.74
CA THR A 121 6.18 1.64 9.76
C THR A 121 5.63 0.26 10.12
N ASP A 122 4.32 0.15 10.26
CA ASP A 122 3.64 -1.12 10.57
C ASP A 122 3.80 -2.11 9.41
N LEU A 123 3.66 -1.66 8.15
CA LEU A 123 3.93 -2.49 6.98
C LEU A 123 5.37 -3.02 6.97
N PHE A 124 6.35 -2.17 7.25
CA PHE A 124 7.75 -2.60 7.33
C PHE A 124 7.96 -3.65 8.44
N SER A 125 7.37 -3.41 9.61
CA SER A 125 7.45 -4.32 10.76
C SER A 125 6.79 -5.67 10.47
N LEU A 126 5.60 -5.67 9.86
CA LEU A 126 4.87 -6.89 9.50
C LEU A 126 5.61 -7.69 8.41
N ALA A 127 6.15 -7.01 7.39
CA ALA A 127 6.90 -7.68 6.34
C ALA A 127 8.19 -8.32 6.88
N THR A 128 8.89 -7.64 7.79
CA THR A 128 10.13 -8.17 8.38
C THR A 128 9.88 -9.26 9.43
N SER A 129 8.81 -9.14 10.23
CA SER A 129 8.50 -10.10 11.30
C SER A 129 7.67 -11.29 10.85
N TRP A 130 6.58 -11.06 10.10
CA TRP A 130 5.61 -12.11 9.77
C TRP A 130 5.94 -12.79 8.44
N LEU A 131 6.31 -12.02 7.41
CA LEU A 131 6.74 -12.58 6.12
C LEU A 131 8.21 -13.05 6.16
N HIS A 132 8.97 -12.67 7.19
CA HIS A 132 10.40 -12.98 7.34
C HIS A 132 11.25 -12.47 6.17
N TRP A 133 10.82 -11.40 5.50
CA TRP A 133 11.58 -10.80 4.41
C TRP A 133 12.79 -10.02 4.95
N PRO A 134 13.95 -10.10 4.28
CA PRO A 134 15.09 -9.28 4.67
C PRO A 134 14.75 -7.79 4.47
N PRO A 135 15.24 -6.88 5.35
CA PRO A 135 14.97 -5.45 5.24
C PRO A 135 15.24 -4.85 3.85
N SER A 136 16.28 -5.34 3.16
CA SER A 136 16.63 -4.89 1.81
C SER A 136 15.53 -5.17 0.78
N GLU A 137 14.83 -6.29 0.91
CA GLU A 137 13.74 -6.69 0.01
C GLU A 137 12.47 -5.89 0.32
N VAL A 138 12.12 -5.77 1.60
CA VAL A 138 10.99 -4.95 2.06
C VAL A 138 11.13 -3.50 1.60
N TRP A 139 12.33 -2.93 1.66
CA TRP A 139 12.55 -1.56 1.19
C TRP A 139 12.37 -1.37 -0.32
N ASN A 140 12.59 -2.42 -1.11
CA ASN A 140 12.51 -2.37 -2.57
C ASN A 140 11.12 -2.76 -3.09
N ALA A 141 10.35 -3.51 -2.31
CA ALA A 141 8.98 -3.88 -2.62
C ALA A 141 8.05 -2.66 -2.59
N SER A 142 6.99 -2.71 -3.38
CA SER A 142 5.87 -1.77 -3.34
C SER A 142 4.91 -2.08 -2.21
N LEU A 143 4.10 -1.09 -1.84
CA LEU A 143 3.06 -1.26 -0.83
C LEU A 143 2.04 -2.33 -1.26
N ALA A 144 1.69 -2.39 -2.55
CA ALA A 144 0.78 -3.39 -3.10
C ALA A 144 1.34 -4.82 -3.02
N GLU A 145 2.64 -5.00 -3.29
CA GLU A 145 3.30 -6.30 -3.14
C GLU A 145 3.32 -6.78 -1.68
N ILE A 146 3.65 -5.87 -0.75
CA ILE A 146 3.66 -6.19 0.68
C ILE A 146 2.24 -6.53 1.15
N ALA A 147 1.24 -5.74 0.76
CA ALA A 147 -0.16 -6.00 1.12
C ALA A 147 -0.64 -7.36 0.60
N ALA A 148 -0.38 -7.67 -0.68
CA ALA A 148 -0.76 -8.95 -1.27
C ALA A 148 -0.05 -10.15 -0.58
N ALA A 149 1.21 -9.99 -0.19
CA ALA A 149 1.94 -11.02 0.54
C ALA A 149 1.40 -11.23 1.96
N LEU A 150 1.03 -10.14 2.66
CA LEU A 150 0.40 -10.20 3.97
C LEU A 150 -0.98 -10.86 3.92
N ASP A 151 -1.79 -10.52 2.91
CA ASP A 151 -3.11 -11.15 2.69
C ASP A 151 -2.95 -12.66 2.46
N ALA A 152 -2.03 -13.06 1.58
CA ALA A 152 -1.75 -14.47 1.32
C ALA A 152 -1.25 -15.23 2.57
N GLN A 153 -0.45 -14.58 3.41
CA GLN A 153 0.01 -15.15 4.68
C GLN A 153 -1.15 -15.28 5.68
N SER A 154 -2.03 -14.28 5.77
CA SER A 154 -3.23 -14.34 6.61
C SER A 154 -4.16 -15.49 6.20
N ASP A 155 -4.39 -15.67 4.90
CA ASP A 155 -5.20 -16.76 4.36
C ASP A 155 -4.55 -18.14 4.58
N ARG A 156 -3.22 -18.21 4.62
CA ARG A 156 -2.51 -19.44 4.99
C ARG A 156 -2.74 -19.79 6.46
N GLU A 157 -2.59 -18.83 7.38
CA GLU A 157 -2.81 -19.06 8.81
C GLU A 157 -4.27 -19.46 9.10
N LEU A 158 -5.23 -18.82 8.44
CA LEU A 158 -6.65 -19.16 8.56
C LEU A 158 -6.94 -20.58 8.08
N ARG A 159 -6.34 -21.00 6.96
CA ARG A 159 -6.43 -22.39 6.49
C ARG A 159 -5.80 -23.38 7.46
N LEU A 160 -4.66 -23.05 8.06
CA LEU A 160 -4.02 -23.90 9.10
C LEU A 160 -4.88 -24.00 10.37
N ALA A 161 -5.61 -22.94 10.71
CA ALA A 161 -6.59 -22.95 11.80
C ALA A 161 -7.89 -23.70 11.46
N GLY A 162 -8.01 -24.28 10.26
CA GLY A 162 -9.21 -24.97 9.80
C GLY A 162 -10.36 -24.04 9.42
N ILE A 163 -10.10 -22.73 9.28
CA ILE A 163 -11.08 -21.73 8.86
C ILE A 163 -10.98 -21.58 7.35
N THR A 164 -11.89 -22.20 6.61
CA THR A 164 -12.00 -22.04 5.16
C THR A 164 -12.91 -20.85 4.83
N PRO A 165 -12.86 -20.31 3.59
CA PRO A 165 -13.81 -19.28 3.14
C PRO A 165 -15.28 -19.72 3.29
N GLU A 166 -15.57 -21.01 3.11
CA GLU A 166 -16.90 -21.60 3.35
C GLU A 166 -17.28 -21.47 4.84
N THR A 167 -16.41 -21.89 5.76
CA THR A 167 -16.65 -21.74 7.20
C THR A 167 -16.81 -20.27 7.63
N ARG A 168 -16.15 -19.35 6.94
CA ARG A 168 -16.27 -17.90 7.21
C ARG A 168 -17.62 -17.36 6.74
N ALA A 169 -18.09 -17.78 5.56
CA ALA A 169 -19.40 -17.42 5.04
C ALA A 169 -20.52 -17.97 5.94
N ASP A 170 -20.43 -19.25 6.32
CA ASP A 170 -21.38 -19.90 7.21
C ASP A 170 -21.49 -19.18 8.56
N LYS A 171 -20.35 -18.80 9.16
CA LYS A 171 -20.31 -18.03 10.41
C LYS A 171 -20.88 -16.61 10.27
N ALA A 172 -20.67 -15.94 9.14
CA ALA A 172 -21.20 -14.60 8.89
C ALA A 172 -22.73 -14.63 8.73
N GLU A 173 -23.25 -15.61 7.97
CA GLU A 173 -24.69 -15.83 7.82
C GLU A 173 -25.34 -16.20 9.15
N GLN A 174 -24.70 -17.09 9.94
CA GLN A 174 -25.19 -17.47 11.26
C GLN A 174 -25.21 -16.29 12.23
N ARG A 175 -24.16 -15.45 12.24
CA ARG A 175 -24.11 -14.24 13.07
C ARG A 175 -25.24 -13.27 12.70
N GLN A 176 -25.51 -13.10 11.41
CA GLN A 176 -26.60 -12.23 10.95
C GLN A 176 -27.98 -12.80 11.33
N ALA A 177 -28.16 -14.11 11.23
CA ALA A 177 -29.38 -14.80 11.66
C ALA A 177 -29.60 -14.68 13.18
N ASN A 178 -28.54 -14.82 13.98
CA ASN A 178 -28.59 -14.64 15.43
C ASN A 178 -29.02 -13.22 15.82
N ILE A 179 -28.46 -12.20 15.17
CA ILE A 179 -28.85 -10.79 15.40
C ILE A 179 -30.32 -10.58 15.04
N ALA A 180 -30.79 -11.14 13.92
CA ALA A 180 -32.19 -11.04 13.51
C ALA A 180 -33.16 -11.75 14.47
N ALA A 181 -32.72 -12.84 15.11
CA ALA A 181 -33.46 -13.56 16.13
C ALA A 181 -33.38 -12.92 17.53
N GLY A 182 -32.62 -11.83 17.70
CA GLY A 182 -32.38 -11.19 19.00
C GLY A 182 -31.49 -12.02 19.95
N LEU A 183 -30.74 -12.98 19.40
CA LEU A 183 -29.78 -13.80 20.11
C LEU A 183 -28.40 -13.12 20.15
N ASP A 184 -27.52 -13.64 21.00
CA ASP A 184 -26.12 -13.22 20.99
C ASP A 184 -25.50 -13.53 19.61
N PRO A 185 -24.83 -12.57 18.94
CA PRO A 185 -24.25 -12.75 17.62
C PRO A 185 -23.32 -13.96 17.52
N ASP A 186 -22.59 -14.31 18.58
CA ASP A 186 -21.63 -15.42 18.57
C ASP A 186 -22.24 -16.73 19.14
N PHE A 187 -23.55 -16.79 19.33
CA PHE A 187 -24.23 -17.98 19.85
C PHE A 187 -24.21 -19.16 18.86
N ASP A 188 -23.60 -20.27 19.26
CA ASP A 188 -23.55 -21.50 18.48
C ASP A 188 -24.79 -22.38 18.73
N LEU A 189 -25.82 -22.15 17.89
CA LEU A 189 -27.07 -22.90 17.92
C LEU A 189 -26.86 -24.41 17.71
N ALA A 190 -25.93 -24.80 16.83
CA ALA A 190 -25.68 -26.21 16.53
C ALA A 190 -25.04 -26.95 17.72
N ALA A 191 -24.12 -26.30 18.43
CA ALA A 191 -23.54 -26.84 19.65
C ALA A 191 -24.58 -26.94 20.79
N PHE A 192 -25.50 -25.97 20.87
CA PHE A 192 -26.58 -25.99 21.85
C PHE A 192 -27.57 -27.15 21.59
N GLU A 193 -28.02 -27.33 20.35
CA GLU A 193 -28.90 -28.44 19.96
C GLU A 193 -28.24 -29.80 20.17
N ALA A 194 -26.95 -29.93 19.84
CA ALA A 194 -26.19 -31.16 20.09
C ALA A 194 -26.08 -31.47 21.59
N LEU A 195 -25.89 -30.46 22.43
CA LEU A 195 -25.88 -30.60 23.89
C LEU A 195 -27.26 -31.01 24.41
N GLN A 196 -28.33 -30.41 23.89
CA GLN A 196 -29.71 -30.70 24.25
C GLN A 196 -30.07 -32.16 23.93
N ALA A 197 -29.72 -32.62 22.72
CA ALA A 197 -29.87 -34.02 22.30
C ALA A 197 -29.09 -35.00 23.20
N ARG A 198 -27.92 -34.59 23.70
CA ARG A 198 -27.09 -35.39 24.61
C ARG A 198 -27.62 -35.44 26.04
N LEU A 199 -28.32 -34.39 26.47
CA LEU A 199 -28.95 -34.26 27.79
C LEU A 199 -30.38 -34.80 27.83
N GLY A 200 -30.96 -35.16 26.67
CA GLY A 200 -32.28 -35.78 26.57
C GLY A 200 -33.44 -34.85 26.95
N VAL A 201 -33.26 -33.54 26.77
CA VAL A 201 -34.29 -32.51 26.98
C VAL A 201 -34.86 -32.07 25.63
#